data_AF-A0A430DYG3-F1
#
_entry.id   AF-A0A430DYG3-F1
#
_cell.length_a   1.000
_cell.length_b   1.000
_cell.length_c   1.000
_cell.angle_alpha   90.00
_cell.angle_beta   90.00
_cell.angle_gamma   90.00
#
_symmetry.space_group_name_H-M   'P 1'
#
loop_
_entity.id
_entity.type
_entity.pdbx_description
1 polymer ?
#
loop_
_entity_poly.entity_id
_entity_poly.type
_entity_poly.pdbx_seq_one_letter_code
_entity_poly.pdbx_strand_id
1 'polypeptide(L)'
;MAHRNSLTPRAARPDDLHQQVSSTRKGQDLSKATLATRARVSLRTVQRLEAGKAVSADKILRIEQALGLGRGTLVPGWDTRATVLSDAIGPRVRELRRDHGQTLLELATMLGTTVSTLSRIENGLLGDVDRWPLPIAKELASLFFSTRRHFDDWVEGHGPTPRPRRP
;
A
#
# COMPACT_ATOMS: atom_id res chain seq x y z
N MET A 1 -18.96 14.58 -8.28
CA MET A 1 -17.66 14.89 -8.94
C MET A 1 -16.70 13.75 -8.68
N ALA A 2 -16.09 13.15 -9.70
CA ALA A 2 -15.10 12.08 -9.49
C ALA A 2 -13.76 12.67 -9.06
N HIS A 3 -13.24 12.28 -7.89
CA HIS A 3 -11.91 12.67 -7.45
C HIS A 3 -10.86 12.17 -8.45
N ARG A 4 -10.16 13.10 -9.12
CA ARG A 4 -8.98 12.76 -9.91
C ARG A 4 -7.90 12.29 -8.95
N ASN A 5 -7.45 11.04 -9.11
CA ASN A 5 -6.28 10.54 -8.41
C ASN A 5 -5.03 11.24 -8.97
N SER A 6 -4.53 12.22 -8.23
CA SER A 6 -3.35 13.03 -8.56
C SER A 6 -2.02 12.35 -8.27
N LEU A 7 -2.00 11.33 -7.40
CA LEU A 7 -0.78 10.62 -6.98
C LEU A 7 -0.34 9.59 -8.02
N THR A 8 -1.29 8.78 -8.51
CA THR A 8 -1.05 7.77 -9.54
C THR A 8 -1.99 7.95 -10.74
N PRO A 9 -1.87 9.10 -11.45
CA PRO A 9 -2.70 9.38 -12.60
C PRO A 9 -2.39 8.36 -13.71
N ARG A 10 -3.43 7.68 -14.21
CA ARG A 10 -3.29 6.69 -15.29
C ARG A 10 -2.63 7.27 -16.55
N ALA A 11 -2.79 8.56 -16.79
CA ALA A 11 -2.20 9.28 -17.92
C ALA A 11 -0.69 9.54 -17.80
N ALA A 12 -0.10 9.41 -16.59
CA ALA A 12 1.35 9.53 -16.39
C ALA A 12 2.05 8.16 -16.30
N ARG A 13 1.35 7.08 -16.66
CA ARG A 13 1.95 5.75 -16.81
C ARG A 13 2.72 5.73 -18.13
N PRO A 14 4.01 5.36 -18.18
CA PRO A 14 4.74 5.18 -19.43
C PRO A 14 4.11 4.09 -20.31
N ASP A 15 4.02 4.35 -21.62
CA ASP A 15 3.49 3.38 -22.60
C ASP A 15 4.37 2.13 -22.68
N ASP A 16 5.69 2.31 -22.53
CA ASP A 16 6.71 1.27 -22.62
C ASP A 16 6.92 0.46 -21.32
N LEU A 17 6.19 0.80 -20.24
CA LEU A 17 6.29 0.13 -18.93
C LEU A 17 6.18 -1.40 -19.04
N HIS A 18 5.38 -1.90 -19.99
CA HIS A 18 5.20 -3.33 -20.19
C HIS A 18 6.42 -4.02 -20.82
N GLN A 19 7.14 -3.36 -21.73
CA GLN A 19 8.45 -3.81 -22.17
C GLN A 19 9.47 -3.71 -21.04
N GLN A 20 9.53 -2.58 -20.31
CA GLN A 20 10.47 -2.39 -19.20
C GLN A 20 10.38 -3.55 -18.19
N VAL A 21 9.18 -3.85 -17.67
CA VAL A 21 8.95 -5.00 -16.77
C VAL A 21 9.40 -6.32 -17.38
N SER A 22 9.08 -6.59 -18.65
CA SER A 22 9.45 -7.85 -19.31
C SER A 22 10.97 -7.97 -19.50
N SER A 23 11.64 -6.88 -19.87
CA SER A 23 13.08 -6.80 -20.11
C SER A 23 13.86 -6.94 -18.80
N THR A 24 13.53 -6.17 -17.76
CA THR A 24 14.19 -6.28 -16.45
C THR A 24 13.99 -7.67 -15.85
N ARG A 25 12.77 -8.23 -15.92
CA ARG A 25 12.51 -9.60 -15.45
C ARG A 25 13.37 -10.63 -16.17
N LYS A 26 13.49 -10.53 -17.51
CA LYS A 26 14.30 -11.45 -18.32
C LYS A 26 15.80 -11.29 -18.04
N GLY A 27 16.30 -10.07 -17.88
CA GLY A 27 17.70 -9.81 -17.52
C GLY A 27 18.09 -10.25 -16.09
N GLN A 28 17.12 -10.66 -15.27
CA GLN A 28 17.30 -11.28 -13.96
C GLN A 28 16.98 -12.79 -13.95
N ASP A 29 16.81 -13.41 -15.13
CA ASP A 29 16.40 -14.82 -15.31
C ASP A 29 15.12 -15.24 -14.55
N LEU A 30 14.26 -14.28 -14.21
CA LEU A 30 13.06 -14.55 -13.44
C LEU A 30 11.92 -15.05 -14.33
N SER A 31 11.28 -16.16 -13.93
CA SER A 31 10.00 -16.55 -14.53
C SER A 31 8.89 -15.57 -14.12
N LYS A 32 7.83 -15.48 -14.94
CA LYS A 32 6.62 -14.70 -14.58
C LYS A 32 5.98 -15.16 -13.27
N ALA A 33 6.07 -16.45 -12.95
CA ALA A 33 5.58 -17.00 -11.69
C ALA A 33 6.47 -16.59 -10.51
N THR A 34 7.79 -16.64 -10.66
CA THR A 34 8.76 -16.20 -9.65
C THR A 34 8.57 -14.72 -9.31
N LEU A 35 8.41 -13.85 -10.33
CA LEU A 35 8.12 -12.43 -10.12
C LEU A 35 6.77 -12.24 -9.42
N ALA A 36 5.72 -12.96 -9.82
CA ALA A 36 4.40 -12.86 -9.20
C ALA A 36 4.43 -13.22 -7.70
N THR A 37 5.13 -14.29 -7.34
CA THR A 37 5.34 -14.72 -5.94
C THR A 37 6.10 -13.66 -5.15
N ARG A 38 7.23 -13.14 -5.68
CA ARG A 38 8.00 -12.07 -5.02
C ARG A 38 7.17 -10.80 -4.79
N ALA A 39 6.42 -10.38 -5.80
CA ALA A 39 5.55 -9.19 -5.76
C ALA A 39 4.24 -9.40 -4.98
N ARG A 40 3.97 -10.59 -4.43
CA ARG A 40 2.70 -10.92 -3.74
C ARG A 40 1.47 -10.60 -4.60
N VAL A 41 1.53 -10.91 -5.91
CA VAL A 41 0.43 -10.77 -6.87
C VAL A 41 0.17 -12.08 -7.61
N SER A 42 -0.98 -12.20 -8.27
CA SER A 42 -1.27 -13.38 -9.10
C SER A 42 -0.42 -13.40 -10.38
N LEU A 43 -0.06 -14.59 -10.87
CA LEU A 43 0.60 -14.78 -12.19
C LEU A 43 -0.16 -14.04 -13.31
N ARG A 44 -1.51 -14.07 -13.28
CA ARG A 44 -2.37 -13.36 -14.22
C ARG A 44 -2.21 -11.83 -14.17
N THR A 45 -1.78 -11.26 -13.05
CA THR A 45 -1.42 -9.84 -12.94
C THR A 45 -0.17 -9.53 -13.75
N VAL A 46 0.91 -10.31 -13.56
CA VAL A 46 2.18 -10.13 -14.30
C VAL A 46 1.96 -10.36 -15.80
N GLN A 47 1.24 -11.42 -16.18
CA GLN A 47 0.88 -11.70 -17.58
C GLN A 47 0.10 -10.54 -18.22
N ARG A 48 -0.88 -9.97 -17.51
CA ARG A 48 -1.64 -8.80 -18.01
C ARG A 48 -0.76 -7.57 -18.15
N LEU A 49 0.14 -7.33 -17.19
CA LEU A 49 1.03 -6.17 -17.19
C LEU A 49 1.99 -6.21 -18.38
N GLU A 50 2.70 -7.32 -18.58
CA GLU A 50 3.61 -7.52 -19.72
C GLU A 50 2.87 -7.54 -21.07
N ALA A 51 1.58 -7.88 -21.11
CA ALA A 51 0.73 -7.77 -22.29
C ALA A 51 0.13 -6.35 -22.51
N GLY A 52 0.72 -5.33 -21.91
CA GLY A 52 0.30 -3.92 -22.03
C GLY A 52 -1.05 -3.58 -21.39
N LYS A 53 -1.70 -4.51 -20.67
CA LYS A 53 -3.05 -4.28 -20.15
C LYS A 53 -3.02 -3.47 -18.84
N ALA A 54 -4.13 -2.79 -18.56
CA ALA A 54 -4.30 -2.06 -17.32
C ALA A 54 -4.33 -2.99 -16.09
N VAL A 55 -3.59 -2.58 -15.06
CA VAL A 55 -3.58 -3.13 -13.69
C VAL A 55 -3.58 -1.96 -12.71
N SER A 56 -3.77 -2.21 -11.41
CA SER A 56 -3.75 -1.17 -10.38
C SER A 56 -2.33 -0.68 -10.06
N ALA A 57 -2.20 0.57 -9.61
CA ALA A 57 -0.92 1.19 -9.26
C ALA A 57 -0.14 0.41 -8.19
N ASP A 58 -0.80 0.04 -7.09
CA ASP A 58 -0.31 -0.89 -6.06
C ASP A 58 0.38 -2.15 -6.64
N LYS A 59 -0.18 -2.74 -7.71
CA LYS A 59 0.39 -3.95 -8.33
C LYS A 59 1.61 -3.66 -9.21
N ILE A 60 1.74 -2.44 -9.73
CA ILE A 60 2.92 -2.00 -10.48
C ILE A 60 4.07 -1.73 -9.51
N LEU A 61 3.82 -1.06 -8.39
CA LEU A 61 4.84 -0.73 -7.40
C LEU A 61 5.34 -1.98 -6.65
N ARG A 62 4.45 -2.91 -6.28
CA ARG A 62 4.85 -4.24 -5.78
C ARG A 62 5.72 -5.03 -6.78
N ILE A 63 5.48 -4.86 -8.09
CA ILE A 63 6.28 -5.49 -9.15
C ILE A 63 7.63 -4.79 -9.31
N GLU A 64 7.66 -3.46 -9.24
CA GLU A 64 8.88 -2.63 -9.21
C GLU A 64 9.81 -3.03 -8.06
N GLN A 65 9.27 -3.11 -6.84
CA GLN A 65 9.98 -3.55 -5.65
C GLN A 65 10.50 -5.00 -5.79
N ALA A 66 9.70 -5.91 -6.34
CA ALA A 66 10.08 -7.31 -6.56
C ALA A 66 11.14 -7.52 -7.66
N LEU A 67 11.31 -6.54 -8.54
CA LEU A 67 12.43 -6.44 -9.50
C LEU A 67 13.67 -5.77 -8.89
N GLY A 68 13.62 -5.35 -7.62
CA GLY A 68 14.72 -4.65 -6.94
C GLY A 68 14.96 -3.23 -7.46
N LEU A 69 13.97 -2.62 -8.11
CA LEU A 69 14.07 -1.26 -8.63
C LEU A 69 13.73 -0.24 -7.53
N GLY A 70 14.29 0.98 -7.65
CA GLY A 70 13.90 2.09 -6.79
C GLY A 70 12.44 2.51 -7.02
N ARG A 71 11.77 3.00 -5.97
CA ARG A 71 10.38 3.47 -6.07
C ARG A 71 10.21 4.55 -7.14
N GLY A 72 9.24 4.37 -8.04
CA GLY A 72 8.96 5.28 -9.15
C GLY A 72 9.85 5.12 -10.38
N THR A 73 10.77 4.15 -10.42
CA THR A 73 11.63 3.90 -11.59
C THR A 73 10.82 3.57 -12.86
N LEU A 74 9.82 2.70 -12.74
CA LEU A 74 8.91 2.30 -13.83
C LEU A 74 7.79 3.32 -14.07
N VAL A 75 7.59 4.25 -13.14
CA VAL A 75 6.45 5.20 -13.10
C VAL A 75 6.91 6.59 -12.60
N PRO A 76 7.83 7.26 -13.29
CA PRO A 76 8.49 8.48 -12.80
C PRO A 76 7.55 9.69 -12.68
N GLY A 77 6.38 9.65 -13.31
CA GLY A 77 5.31 10.65 -13.19
C GLY A 77 4.30 10.36 -12.06
N TRP A 78 4.55 9.38 -11.20
CA TRP A 78 3.76 9.15 -9.98
C TRP A 78 4.51 9.73 -8.78
N ASP A 79 3.77 10.29 -7.82
CA ASP A 79 4.37 10.61 -6.53
C ASP A 79 4.60 9.31 -5.75
N THR A 80 5.87 9.05 -5.44
CA THR A 80 6.35 7.77 -4.88
C THR A 80 7.41 7.95 -3.79
N ARG A 81 7.60 9.17 -3.26
CA ARG A 81 8.76 9.50 -2.40
C ARG A 81 8.57 9.33 -0.91
N ALA A 82 7.54 8.60 -0.55
CA ALA A 82 6.81 8.99 0.63
C ALA A 82 5.74 7.94 0.90
N THR A 83 5.89 7.10 1.90
CA THR A 83 4.88 6.67 2.91
C THR A 83 5.71 6.24 4.11
N VAL A 84 5.09 5.99 5.23
CA VAL A 84 5.48 4.82 6.00
C VAL A 84 4.17 4.14 6.36
N LEU A 85 3.82 3.08 5.63
CA LEU A 85 2.90 2.05 6.06
C LEU A 85 3.40 0.73 5.45
N SER A 86 4.41 0.15 6.09
CA SER A 86 4.96 -1.18 5.74
C SER A 86 3.84 -2.20 5.51
N ASP A 87 4.07 -3.20 4.65
CA ASP A 87 3.16 -4.34 4.43
C ASP A 87 2.69 -4.99 5.77
N ALA A 88 3.49 -4.85 6.84
CA ALA A 88 3.18 -5.32 8.19
C ALA A 88 2.13 -4.48 8.96
N ILE A 89 1.91 -3.20 8.65
CA ILE A 89 1.05 -2.34 9.47
C ILE A 89 -0.43 -2.51 9.16
N GLY A 90 -0.81 -2.91 7.95
CA GLY A 90 -2.20 -3.25 7.61
C GLY A 90 -2.79 -4.28 8.57
N PRO A 91 -2.16 -5.46 8.72
CA PRO A 91 -2.52 -6.45 9.72
C PRO A 91 -2.60 -5.89 11.15
N ARG A 92 -1.70 -4.98 11.53
CA ARG A 92 -1.66 -4.41 12.89
C ARG A 92 -2.75 -3.37 13.14
N VAL A 93 -3.15 -2.60 12.12
CA VAL A 93 -4.36 -1.74 12.18
C VAL A 93 -5.62 -2.60 12.34
N ARG A 94 -5.67 -3.77 11.68
CA ARG A 94 -6.78 -4.74 11.84
C ARG A 94 -6.82 -5.34 13.24
N GLU A 95 -5.67 -5.70 13.80
CA GLU A 95 -5.56 -6.19 15.19
C GLU A 95 -6.00 -5.12 16.17
N LEU A 96 -5.43 -3.91 16.08
CA LEU A 96 -5.83 -2.75 16.87
C LEU A 96 -7.35 -2.48 16.83
N ARG A 97 -7.97 -2.54 15.65
CA ARG A 97 -9.42 -2.40 15.50
C ARG A 97 -10.18 -3.49 16.25
N ARG A 98 -9.76 -4.75 16.12
CA ARG A 98 -10.39 -5.91 16.76
C ARG A 98 -10.23 -5.89 18.28
N ASP A 99 -9.05 -5.50 18.78
CA ASP A 99 -8.76 -5.36 20.21
C ASP A 99 -9.62 -4.28 20.87
N HIS A 100 -10.05 -3.26 20.11
CA HIS A 100 -10.99 -2.22 20.54
C HIS A 100 -12.46 -2.56 20.20
N GLY A 101 -12.75 -3.78 19.76
CA GLY A 101 -14.11 -4.28 19.48
C GLY A 101 -14.81 -3.66 18.27
N GLN A 102 -14.11 -2.87 17.46
CA GLN A 102 -14.71 -2.05 16.40
C GLN A 102 -14.97 -2.84 15.12
N THR A 103 -16.11 -2.58 14.48
CA THR A 103 -16.39 -2.98 13.11
C THR A 103 -15.57 -2.16 12.11
N LEU A 104 -15.38 -2.71 10.91
CA LEU A 104 -14.68 -2.03 9.82
C LEU A 104 -15.40 -0.73 9.37
N LEU A 105 -16.71 -0.62 9.63
CA LEU A 105 -17.50 0.58 9.33
C LEU A 105 -17.26 1.69 10.35
N GLU A 106 -17.27 1.37 11.64
CA GLU A 106 -17.03 2.34 12.72
C GLU A 106 -15.64 2.95 12.59
N LEU A 107 -14.59 2.14 12.46
CA LEU A 107 -13.23 2.67 12.31
C LEU A 107 -13.08 3.46 11.00
N ALA A 108 -13.68 3.02 9.89
CA ALA A 108 -13.63 3.80 8.64
C ALA A 108 -14.26 5.19 8.82
N THR A 109 -15.39 5.27 9.53
CA THR A 109 -16.09 6.51 9.85
C THR A 109 -15.25 7.41 10.77
N MET A 110 -14.67 6.87 11.85
CA MET A 110 -13.79 7.60 12.77
C MET A 110 -12.55 8.18 12.08
N LEU A 111 -12.02 7.47 11.08
CA LEU A 111 -10.83 7.89 10.33
C LEU A 111 -11.16 8.79 9.10
N GLY A 112 -12.43 9.14 8.88
CA GLY A 112 -12.85 9.94 7.73
C GLY A 112 -12.58 9.27 6.37
N THR A 113 -12.70 7.93 6.30
CA THR A 113 -12.39 7.14 5.09
C THR A 113 -13.52 6.16 4.73
N THR A 114 -13.40 5.49 3.57
CA THR A 114 -14.38 4.47 3.17
C THR A 114 -14.02 3.09 3.70
N VAL A 115 -15.03 2.25 3.95
CA VAL A 115 -14.86 0.83 4.32
C VAL A 115 -13.97 0.08 3.31
N SER A 116 -14.10 0.39 2.02
CA SER A 116 -13.25 -0.17 0.96
C SER A 116 -11.80 0.29 1.02
N THR A 117 -11.53 1.52 1.45
CA THR A 117 -10.17 2.05 1.64
C THR A 117 -9.52 1.44 2.87
N LEU A 118 -10.23 1.42 4.01
CA LEU A 118 -9.74 0.77 5.23
C LEU A 118 -9.52 -0.74 5.04
N SER A 119 -10.44 -1.44 4.35
CA SER A 119 -10.24 -2.85 3.97
C SER A 119 -8.96 -3.07 3.17
N ARG A 120 -8.67 -2.19 2.20
CA ARG A 120 -7.43 -2.27 1.41
C ARG A 120 -6.20 -2.01 2.28
N ILE A 121 -6.25 -1.06 3.21
CA ILE A 121 -5.16 -0.77 4.17
C ILE A 121 -4.92 -1.99 5.05
N GLU A 122 -5.96 -2.55 5.69
CA GLU A 122 -5.83 -3.70 6.59
C GLU A 122 -5.29 -4.97 5.92
N ASN A 123 -5.49 -5.11 4.61
CA ASN A 123 -4.96 -6.22 3.82
C ASN A 123 -3.57 -5.91 3.21
N GLY A 124 -2.94 -4.78 3.52
CA GLY A 124 -1.68 -4.32 2.92
C GLY A 124 -1.81 -3.86 1.45
N LEU A 125 -2.99 -3.98 0.84
CA LEU A 125 -3.27 -3.69 -0.57
C LEU A 125 -3.28 -2.18 -0.91
N LEU A 126 -3.03 -1.31 0.08
CA LEU A 126 -2.86 0.14 -0.06
C LEU A 126 -1.47 0.60 0.45
N GLY A 127 -0.59 -0.32 0.88
CA GLY A 127 0.64 -0.01 1.62
C GLY A 127 1.85 0.44 0.79
N ASP A 128 1.78 0.36 -0.54
CA ASP A 128 2.92 0.63 -1.43
C ASP A 128 2.56 1.56 -2.59
N VAL A 129 1.59 2.47 -2.40
CA VAL A 129 1.24 3.55 -3.34
C VAL A 129 1.41 4.88 -2.61
N ASP A 130 2.47 5.62 -2.93
CA ASP A 130 3.16 6.40 -1.90
C ASP A 130 2.50 7.80 -1.61
N ARG A 131 2.06 7.98 -0.34
CA ARG A 131 1.69 9.19 0.45
C ARG A 131 1.14 10.43 -0.28
N TRP A 132 -0.19 10.57 -0.25
CA TRP A 132 -0.75 11.69 0.53
C TRP A 132 -0.56 11.37 2.03
N PRO A 133 -0.48 12.33 2.96
CA PRO A 133 -0.75 12.00 4.36
C PRO A 133 -2.14 11.36 4.42
N LEU A 134 -2.23 10.04 4.62
CA LEU A 134 -3.50 9.43 4.95
C LEU A 134 -3.96 10.13 6.24
N PRO A 135 -5.13 10.80 6.27
CA PRO A 135 -5.63 11.42 7.51
C PRO A 135 -5.61 10.38 8.63
N ILE A 136 -5.99 9.15 8.27
CA ILE A 136 -5.82 7.89 8.98
C ILE A 136 -4.53 7.76 9.81
N ALA A 137 -3.34 8.17 9.35
CA ALA A 137 -2.12 8.02 10.16
C ALA A 137 -2.05 9.04 11.32
N LYS A 138 -2.57 10.26 11.08
CA LYS A 138 -2.75 11.27 12.12
C LYS A 138 -3.91 10.91 13.05
N GLU A 139 -5.02 10.44 12.49
CA GLU A 139 -6.22 10.07 13.24
C GLU A 139 -6.04 8.74 14.00
N LEU A 140 -5.32 7.75 13.49
CA LEU A 140 -4.92 6.58 14.28
C LEU A 140 -4.06 7.00 15.47
N ALA A 141 -3.07 7.89 15.24
CA ALA A 141 -2.23 8.42 16.31
C ALA A 141 -3.06 9.19 17.36
N SER A 142 -4.02 10.03 16.96
CA SER A 142 -4.86 10.81 17.88
C SER A 142 -5.90 9.98 18.63
N LEU A 143 -6.49 8.97 17.97
CA LEU A 143 -7.54 8.11 18.53
C LEU A 143 -6.99 7.06 19.50
N PHE A 144 -5.85 6.45 19.17
CA PHE A 144 -5.36 5.26 19.86
C PHE A 144 -4.08 5.47 20.69
N PHE A 145 -3.26 6.49 20.42
CA PHE A 145 -1.94 6.65 21.03
C PHE A 145 -1.86 7.92 21.88
N SER A 146 -1.13 7.88 23.00
CA SER A 146 -0.98 9.04 23.88
C SER A 146 0.01 10.08 23.36
N THR A 147 0.95 9.65 22.51
CA THR A 147 1.98 10.51 21.91
C THR A 147 2.28 10.07 20.50
N ARG A 148 2.79 11.00 19.68
CA ARG A 148 3.25 10.68 18.32
C ARG A 148 4.38 9.65 18.33
N ARG A 149 5.30 9.74 19.30
CA ARG A 149 6.40 8.77 19.47
C ARG A 149 5.89 7.35 19.72
N HIS A 150 4.89 7.15 20.59
CA HIS A 150 4.32 5.82 20.82
C HIS A 150 3.66 5.25 19.54
N PHE A 151 3.02 6.10 18.73
CA PHE A 151 2.54 5.68 17.41
C PHE A 151 3.69 5.27 16.48
N ASP A 152 4.78 6.04 16.42
CA ASP A 152 5.94 5.73 15.56
C ASP A 152 6.69 4.46 16.02
N ASP A 153 6.97 4.33 17.32
CA ASP A 153 7.54 3.10 17.93
C ASP A 153 6.64 1.89 17.61
N TRP A 154 5.31 2.06 17.68
CA TRP A 154 4.37 1.03 17.25
C TRP A 154 4.50 0.77 15.75
N VAL A 155 4.45 1.75 14.85
CA VAL A 155 4.59 1.57 13.39
C VAL A 155 5.80 0.69 13.04
N GLU A 156 6.95 0.94 13.67
CA GLU A 156 8.21 0.21 13.44
C GLU A 156 8.22 -1.21 14.01
N GLY A 157 7.32 -1.53 14.94
CA GLY A 157 7.20 -2.86 15.57
C GLY A 157 7.90 -2.98 16.92
N HIS A 158 8.32 -1.86 17.49
CA HIS A 158 9.05 -1.78 18.77
C HIS A 158 8.14 -1.39 19.94
N GLY A 159 7.01 -0.73 19.68
CA GLY A 159 6.03 -0.27 20.67
C GLY A 159 4.84 -1.22 20.88
N PRO A 160 4.31 -1.30 22.12
CA PRO A 160 3.14 -2.13 22.43
C PRO A 160 1.86 -1.57 21.79
N THR A 161 0.95 -2.47 21.37
CA THR A 161 -0.39 -2.09 20.91
C THR A 161 -1.14 -1.34 22.02
N PRO A 162 -1.70 -0.15 21.75
CA PRO A 162 -2.41 0.61 22.76
C PRO A 162 -3.69 -0.12 23.17
N ARG A 163 -3.85 -0.30 24.49
CA ARG A 163 -5.02 -0.99 25.06
C ARG A 163 -6.29 -0.14 24.87
N PRO A 164 -7.47 -0.76 24.71
CA PRO A 164 -8.73 -0.05 24.82
C PRO A 164 -8.81 0.67 26.17
N ARG A 165 -9.29 1.91 26.16
CA ARG A 165 -9.67 2.60 27.40
C ARG A 165 -10.79 1.77 28.01
N ARG A 166 -10.58 1.27 29.23
CA ARG A 166 -11.69 0.68 30.00
C ARG A 166 -12.72 1.79 30.28
N PRO A 167 -14.02 1.49 30.20
CA PRO A 167 -15.06 2.39 30.69
C PRO A 167 -14.92 2.60 32.21
#